data_AF-A0A2N6AGN2-F1
#
_entry.id   AF-A0A2N6AGN2-F1
#
_cell.length_a   1.000
_cell.length_b   1.000
_cell.length_c   1.000
_cell.angle_alpha   90.00
_cell.angle_beta   90.00
_cell.angle_gamma   90.00
#
_symmetry.space_group_name_H-M   'P 1'
#
loop_
_entity.id
_entity.type
_entity.pdbx_description
1 polymer ?
#
loop_
_entity_poly.entity_id
_entity_poly.type
_entity_poly.pdbx_seq_one_letter_code
_entity_poly.pdbx_strand_id
1 'polypeptide(L)'
;MIISLRSISYDDLKKQLSKDDKIVINSCSSCIVACGVGGTSKMETLENMLKADGYNVIGKDLISIGCTLNLVEKHRKDIKKKDMYDEATVIIPLICENGLKGIEHVFSDKKVIRIAKTLGTGNFTMDRGVVLTNPFENVPMEASVEGYELFEVAEELGLFEDFFDEFDAPEMEREYANFTVNGEELTAEKGRNLLTVCEENGIEIPHLCFDEELTGAGVCRMCLVKIKGARDLQPACCTPVSDGMEVVTEDEELNHYRRIILELVLASRNHNCLTCSKGIPNPMFSCELQKLMRKFGIESSRYENTSEPITVDVSSPVIEYDANKCILCGRCVRACEEIAGQCNIGFVNRGSDTMVAAGLNVQMDQSACAACMACVNVCPTGALSERVIHFIGKDWKPVKVYADYAE
;
A
#
# COMPACT_ATOMS: atom_id res chain seq x y z
N MET A 1 -14.37 -5.75 -13.09
CA MET A 1 -12.89 -5.95 -13.15
C MET A 1 -12.52 -6.45 -14.55
N ILE A 2 -11.34 -6.08 -15.10
CA ILE A 2 -10.88 -6.66 -16.37
C ILE A 2 -10.31 -8.05 -16.09
N ILE A 3 -10.74 -9.06 -16.85
CA ILE A 3 -10.21 -10.43 -16.77
C ILE A 3 -9.17 -10.64 -17.84
N SER A 4 -8.00 -11.13 -17.45
CA SER A 4 -6.92 -11.46 -18.38
C SER A 4 -6.25 -12.76 -17.96
N LEU A 5 -5.97 -13.60 -18.94
CA LEU A 5 -5.22 -14.85 -18.75
C LEU A 5 -3.89 -14.78 -19.46
N ARG A 6 -2.94 -15.62 -19.04
CA ARG A 6 -1.64 -15.71 -19.70
C ARG A 6 -1.81 -16.37 -21.07
N SER A 7 -1.14 -15.81 -22.07
CA SER A 7 -1.27 -16.20 -23.48
C SER A 7 -0.09 -16.98 -24.05
N ILE A 8 1.00 -17.10 -23.29
CA ILE A 8 2.24 -17.80 -23.73
C ILE A 8 2.80 -18.66 -22.60
N SER A 9 3.46 -19.77 -22.93
CA SER A 9 4.21 -20.59 -21.97
C SER A 9 5.52 -19.91 -21.52
N TYR A 10 6.16 -20.42 -20.47
CA TYR A 10 7.47 -19.91 -20.04
C TYR A 10 8.54 -20.18 -21.11
N ASP A 11 8.48 -21.33 -21.77
CA ASP A 11 9.35 -21.65 -22.90
C ASP A 11 9.13 -20.72 -24.10
N ASP A 12 7.88 -20.32 -24.38
CA ASP A 12 7.59 -19.36 -25.44
C ASP A 12 8.06 -17.94 -25.10
N LEU A 13 8.06 -17.57 -23.81
CA LEU A 13 8.70 -16.35 -23.34
C LEU A 13 10.23 -16.42 -23.57
N LYS A 14 10.87 -17.52 -23.17
CA LYS A 14 12.32 -17.72 -23.34
C LYS A 14 12.78 -17.70 -24.80
N LYS A 15 12.00 -18.27 -25.73
CA LYS A 15 12.29 -18.21 -27.18
C LYS A 15 12.32 -16.77 -27.71
N GLN A 16 11.70 -15.83 -27.00
CA GLN A 16 11.70 -14.41 -27.35
C GLN A 16 12.80 -13.62 -26.63
N LEU A 17 13.67 -14.25 -25.84
CA LEU A 17 14.74 -13.58 -25.09
C LEU A 17 16.14 -14.03 -25.57
N SER A 18 17.09 -13.11 -25.49
CA SER A 18 18.53 -13.37 -25.61
C SER A 18 19.21 -13.26 -24.24
N LYS A 19 20.36 -13.90 -24.07
CA LYS A 19 21.17 -13.79 -22.83
C LYS A 19 21.80 -12.41 -22.65
N ASP A 20 21.95 -11.65 -23.74
CA ASP A 20 22.44 -10.28 -23.71
C ASP A 20 21.35 -9.26 -23.40
N ASP A 21 20.08 -9.67 -23.33
CA ASP A 21 18.98 -8.75 -23.05
C ASP A 21 19.05 -8.21 -21.62
N LYS A 22 18.88 -6.89 -21.50
CA LYS A 22 18.68 -6.20 -20.23
C LYS A 22 17.18 -6.08 -19.99
N ILE A 23 16.67 -6.95 -19.12
CA ILE A 23 15.24 -7.16 -18.94
C ILE A 23 14.72 -6.27 -17.81
N VAL A 24 13.63 -5.54 -18.08
CA VAL A 24 12.79 -4.92 -17.05
C VAL A 24 11.44 -5.61 -17.02
N ILE A 25 11.01 -6.01 -15.83
CA ILE A 25 9.68 -6.58 -15.62
C ILE A 25 8.76 -5.48 -15.12
N ASN A 26 7.67 -5.25 -15.83
CA ASN A 26 6.63 -4.31 -15.40
C ASN A 26 5.40 -5.05 -14.94
N SER A 27 4.66 -4.47 -14.01
CA SER A 27 3.33 -4.95 -13.68
C SER A 27 2.44 -3.81 -13.17
N CYS A 28 1.16 -4.10 -12.94
CA CYS A 28 0.27 -3.20 -12.23
C CYS A 28 -0.40 -3.85 -11.04
N SER A 29 -0.81 -3.03 -10.07
CA SER A 29 -1.41 -3.48 -8.81
C SER A 29 -2.94 -3.44 -8.80
N SER A 30 -3.57 -3.54 -9.98
CA SER A 30 -5.04 -3.42 -10.14
C SER A 30 -5.68 -4.76 -10.52
N CYS A 31 -6.52 -4.80 -11.57
CA CYS A 31 -7.31 -5.97 -11.96
C CYS A 31 -6.45 -7.22 -12.25
N ILE A 32 -5.23 -7.03 -12.74
CA ILE A 32 -4.35 -8.14 -13.15
C ILE A 32 -3.85 -8.98 -11.97
N VAL A 33 -3.79 -8.38 -10.76
CA VAL A 33 -3.37 -9.07 -9.53
C VAL A 33 -4.41 -10.12 -9.15
N ALA A 34 -5.69 -9.75 -9.20
CA ALA A 34 -6.78 -10.66 -8.93
C ALA A 34 -6.84 -11.81 -9.94
N CYS A 35 -6.46 -11.55 -11.19
CA CYS A 35 -6.36 -12.59 -12.23
C CYS A 35 -5.14 -13.51 -12.06
N GLY A 36 -4.29 -13.29 -11.05
CA GLY A 36 -3.09 -14.11 -10.83
C GLY A 36 -1.94 -13.87 -11.82
N VAL A 37 -2.04 -12.88 -12.71
CA VAL A 37 -1.06 -12.67 -13.79
C VAL A 37 -0.03 -11.58 -13.45
N GLY A 38 -0.35 -10.65 -12.55
CA GLY A 38 0.54 -9.53 -12.21
C GLY A 38 0.60 -9.22 -10.72
N GLY A 39 1.19 -8.07 -10.38
CA GLY A 39 1.53 -7.67 -9.02
C GLY A 39 2.99 -7.95 -8.67
N THR A 40 3.40 -7.49 -7.48
CA THR A 40 4.79 -7.60 -6.99
C THR A 40 5.26 -9.05 -6.91
N SER A 41 4.42 -9.92 -6.34
CA SER A 41 4.76 -11.35 -6.19
C SER A 41 5.04 -12.01 -7.54
N LYS A 42 4.21 -11.77 -8.57
CA LYS A 42 4.42 -12.38 -9.89
C LYS A 42 5.64 -11.81 -10.63
N MET A 43 5.96 -10.53 -10.42
CA MET A 43 7.22 -9.96 -10.93
C MET A 43 8.45 -10.61 -10.28
N GLU A 44 8.39 -10.86 -8.97
CA GLU A 44 9.45 -11.57 -8.24
C GLU A 44 9.63 -13.01 -8.72
N THR A 45 8.53 -13.76 -8.83
CA THR A 45 8.56 -15.13 -9.35
C THR A 45 9.23 -15.16 -10.72
N LEU A 46 8.80 -14.30 -11.65
CA LEU A 46 9.38 -14.28 -12.99
C LEU A 46 10.85 -13.83 -13.02
N GLU A 47 11.22 -12.83 -12.20
CA GLU A 47 12.62 -12.42 -12.06
C GLU A 47 13.50 -13.60 -11.63
N ASN A 48 13.06 -14.36 -10.64
CA ASN A 48 13.81 -15.50 -10.11
C ASN A 48 13.94 -16.62 -11.15
N MET A 49 12.85 -16.98 -11.84
CA MET A 49 12.89 -17.97 -12.92
C MET A 49 13.88 -17.54 -14.02
N LEU A 50 13.80 -16.29 -14.47
CA LEU A 50 14.69 -15.75 -15.49
C LEU A 50 16.16 -15.73 -15.04
N LYS A 51 16.44 -15.30 -13.80
CA LYS A 51 17.82 -15.31 -13.26
C LYS A 51 18.37 -16.71 -13.07
N ALA A 52 17.56 -17.66 -12.61
CA ALA A 52 17.95 -19.07 -12.47
C ALA A 52 18.34 -19.68 -13.83
N ASP A 53 17.61 -19.33 -14.88
CA ASP A 53 17.95 -19.73 -16.25
C ASP A 53 19.12 -18.93 -16.83
N GLY A 54 19.66 -17.92 -16.13
CA GLY A 54 20.83 -17.13 -16.51
C GLY A 54 20.53 -15.91 -17.38
N TYR A 55 19.31 -15.36 -17.34
CA TYR A 55 18.97 -14.09 -18.00
C TYR A 55 19.26 -12.89 -17.10
N ASN A 56 19.56 -11.74 -17.71
CA ASN A 56 19.90 -10.51 -16.99
C ASN A 56 18.67 -9.61 -16.74
N VAL A 57 18.02 -9.80 -15.60
CA VAL A 57 16.96 -8.90 -15.12
C VAL A 57 17.59 -7.76 -14.34
N ILE A 58 17.51 -6.54 -14.89
CA ILE A 58 18.13 -5.34 -14.34
C ILE A 58 17.20 -4.55 -13.41
N GLY A 59 15.90 -4.85 -13.43
CA GLY A 59 14.98 -4.33 -12.44
C GLY A 59 13.51 -4.63 -12.68
N LYS A 60 12.69 -4.16 -11.74
CA LYS A 60 11.24 -4.34 -11.71
C LYS A 60 10.58 -2.99 -11.44
N ASP A 61 9.39 -2.78 -11.99
CA ASP A 61 8.60 -1.59 -11.67
C ASP A 61 7.10 -1.88 -11.67
N LEU A 62 6.49 -1.59 -10.52
CA LEU A 62 5.05 -1.72 -10.28
C LEU A 62 4.38 -0.37 -10.52
N ILE A 63 3.50 -0.31 -11.52
CA ILE A 63 2.71 0.87 -11.86
C ILE A 63 1.32 0.69 -11.24
N SER A 64 0.88 1.60 -10.37
CA SER A 64 -0.39 1.44 -9.64
C SER A 64 -1.57 1.10 -10.57
N ILE A 65 -1.70 1.83 -11.69
CA ILE A 65 -2.70 1.59 -12.73
C ILE A 65 -2.03 1.61 -14.11
N GLY A 66 -1.61 0.43 -14.59
CA GLY A 66 -0.88 0.28 -15.85
C GLY A 66 -1.65 0.71 -17.11
N CYS A 67 -2.99 0.74 -17.07
CA CYS A 67 -3.81 1.25 -18.18
C CYS A 67 -3.93 2.78 -18.24
N THR A 68 -3.34 3.51 -17.29
CA THR A 68 -3.28 4.98 -17.32
C THR A 68 -1.98 5.44 -17.95
N LEU A 69 -2.04 5.89 -19.20
CA LEU A 69 -0.87 6.31 -20.00
C LEU A 69 0.02 7.33 -19.26
N ASN A 70 -0.60 8.30 -18.58
CA ASN A 70 0.09 9.36 -17.86
C ASN A 70 0.98 8.80 -16.72
N LEU A 71 0.53 7.72 -16.06
CA LEU A 71 1.29 7.06 -14.99
C LEU A 71 2.47 6.29 -15.58
N VAL A 72 2.26 5.58 -16.69
CA VAL A 72 3.35 4.89 -17.40
C VAL A 72 4.43 5.89 -17.85
N GLU A 73 4.04 7.04 -18.40
CA GLU A 73 4.98 8.12 -18.73
C GLU A 73 5.72 8.67 -17.52
N LYS A 74 5.02 8.87 -16.40
CA LYS A 74 5.62 9.37 -15.15
C LYS A 74 6.70 8.39 -14.65
N HIS A 75 6.44 7.09 -14.74
CA HIS A 75 7.41 6.05 -14.35
C HIS A 75 8.65 6.03 -15.25
N ARG A 76 8.49 6.16 -16.59
CA ARG A 76 9.64 6.27 -17.50
C ARG A 76 10.51 7.50 -17.19
N LYS A 77 9.89 8.61 -16.77
CA LYS A 77 10.56 9.89 -16.49
C LYS A 77 11.06 10.02 -15.04
N ASP A 78 10.75 9.07 -14.16
CA ASP A 78 11.15 9.11 -12.75
C ASP A 78 12.68 9.03 -12.63
N ILE A 79 13.29 10.00 -11.94
CA ILE A 79 14.75 10.11 -11.78
C ILE A 79 15.35 8.83 -11.20
N LYS A 80 14.65 8.11 -10.31
CA LYS A 80 15.15 6.88 -9.69
C LYS A 80 15.09 5.67 -10.62
N LYS A 81 14.25 5.71 -11.66
CA LYS A 81 13.97 4.57 -12.55
C LYS A 81 14.47 4.79 -13.97
N LYS A 82 14.78 6.03 -14.34
CA LYS A 82 15.18 6.43 -15.68
C LYS A 82 16.37 5.64 -16.19
N ASP A 83 17.44 5.54 -15.39
CA ASP A 83 18.66 4.83 -15.80
C ASP A 83 18.38 3.35 -16.11
N MET A 84 17.55 2.70 -15.30
CA MET A 84 17.10 1.32 -15.52
C MET A 84 16.34 1.18 -16.85
N TYR A 85 15.40 2.08 -17.15
CA TYR A 85 14.63 2.03 -18.40
C TYR A 85 15.44 2.43 -19.63
N ASP A 86 16.38 3.37 -19.49
CA ASP A 86 17.27 3.78 -20.57
C ASP A 86 18.18 2.62 -20.98
N GLU A 87 18.69 1.87 -20.01
CA GLU A 87 19.52 0.68 -20.24
C GLU A 87 18.75 -0.55 -20.72
N ALA A 88 17.45 -0.66 -20.43
CA ALA A 88 16.64 -1.81 -20.80
C ALA A 88 16.63 -2.04 -22.33
N THR A 89 16.72 -3.29 -22.75
CA THR A 89 16.50 -3.70 -24.16
C THR A 89 15.13 -4.35 -24.34
N VAL A 90 14.64 -5.02 -23.30
CA VAL A 90 13.37 -5.75 -23.30
C VAL A 90 12.53 -5.37 -22.09
N ILE A 91 11.23 -5.21 -22.31
CA ILE A 91 10.23 -5.02 -21.27
C ILE A 91 9.27 -6.21 -21.30
N ILE A 92 9.08 -6.84 -20.14
CA ILE A 92 8.10 -7.91 -19.94
C ILE A 92 6.97 -7.36 -19.06
N PRO A 93 5.88 -6.87 -19.67
CA PRO A 93 4.75 -6.32 -18.95
C PRO A 93 3.73 -7.39 -18.51
N LEU A 94 3.67 -7.64 -17.20
CA LEU A 94 2.65 -8.43 -16.51
C LEU A 94 1.38 -7.60 -16.26
N ILE A 95 0.71 -7.19 -17.33
CA ILE A 95 -0.48 -6.30 -17.32
C ILE A 95 -1.51 -6.75 -18.36
N CYS A 96 -2.74 -6.24 -18.25
CA CYS A 96 -3.79 -6.47 -19.25
C CYS A 96 -3.49 -5.75 -20.59
N GLU A 97 -4.18 -6.12 -21.67
CA GLU A 97 -3.93 -5.56 -23.01
C GLU A 97 -4.17 -4.04 -23.10
N ASN A 98 -5.05 -3.50 -22.28
CA ASN A 98 -5.23 -2.04 -22.18
C ASN A 98 -3.99 -1.36 -21.59
N GLY A 99 -3.37 -1.96 -20.57
CA GLY A 99 -2.09 -1.48 -20.03
C GLY A 99 -0.95 -1.67 -21.02
N LEU A 100 -0.94 -2.79 -21.75
CA LEU A 100 0.08 -3.10 -22.74
C LEU A 100 0.16 -2.05 -23.83
N LYS A 101 -0.98 -1.54 -24.33
CA LYS A 101 -1.00 -0.42 -25.29
C LYS A 101 -0.26 0.81 -24.75
N GLY A 102 -0.41 1.09 -23.46
CA GLY A 102 0.31 2.18 -22.79
C GLY A 102 1.82 1.93 -22.75
N ILE A 103 2.24 0.72 -22.40
CA ILE A 103 3.66 0.32 -22.40
C ILE A 103 4.24 0.36 -23.81
N GLU A 104 3.58 -0.22 -24.82
CA GLU A 104 4.02 -0.21 -26.21
C GLU A 104 4.15 1.23 -26.76
N HIS A 105 3.22 2.12 -26.38
CA HIS A 105 3.30 3.53 -26.75
C HIS A 105 4.48 4.24 -26.08
N VAL A 106 4.58 4.11 -24.76
CA VAL A 106 5.58 4.81 -23.95
C VAL A 106 6.97 4.28 -24.22
N PHE A 107 7.16 2.98 -24.45
CA PHE A 107 8.44 2.32 -24.67
C PHE A 107 8.57 1.80 -26.11
N SER A 108 8.14 2.61 -27.08
CA SER A 108 8.17 2.28 -28.51
C SER A 108 9.57 2.02 -29.07
N ASP A 109 10.62 2.45 -28.37
CA ASP A 109 12.02 2.19 -28.67
C ASP A 109 12.56 0.85 -28.12
N LYS A 110 11.74 0.11 -27.36
CA LYS A 110 12.13 -1.13 -26.68
C LYS A 110 11.36 -2.32 -27.24
N LYS A 111 11.91 -3.52 -27.07
CA LYS A 111 11.17 -4.76 -27.36
C LYS A 111 10.20 -5.04 -26.21
N VAL A 112 8.91 -5.12 -26.50
CA VAL A 112 7.87 -5.42 -25.50
C VAL A 112 7.30 -6.82 -25.75
N ILE A 113 7.35 -7.69 -24.73
CA ILE A 113 6.84 -9.07 -24.85
C ILE A 113 5.45 -9.18 -24.24
N ARG A 114 4.44 -9.42 -25.07
CA ARG A 114 3.06 -9.65 -24.61
C ARG A 114 2.94 -10.99 -23.91
N ILE A 115 2.44 -10.98 -22.68
CA ILE A 115 2.26 -12.21 -21.89
C ILE A 115 0.81 -12.53 -21.55
N ALA A 116 -0.10 -11.56 -21.65
CA ALA A 116 -1.50 -11.70 -21.26
C ALA A 116 -2.44 -11.36 -22.41
N LYS A 117 -3.58 -12.06 -22.45
CA LYS A 117 -4.72 -11.80 -23.33
C LYS A 117 -5.90 -11.37 -22.48
N THR A 118 -6.51 -10.25 -22.82
CA THR A 118 -7.67 -9.73 -22.09
C THR A 118 -8.94 -10.29 -22.72
N LEU A 119 -9.79 -10.85 -21.87
CA LEU A 119 -10.93 -11.65 -22.31
C LEU A 119 -12.26 -10.94 -22.15
N GLY A 120 -12.35 -9.97 -21.23
CA GLY A 120 -13.58 -9.24 -21.00
C GLY A 120 -13.61 -8.63 -19.62
N THR A 121 -14.83 -8.42 -19.12
CA THR A 121 -15.07 -7.99 -17.76
C THR A 121 -15.67 -9.10 -16.93
N GLY A 122 -15.32 -9.11 -15.66
CA GLY A 122 -15.73 -10.11 -14.70
C GLY A 122 -15.81 -9.55 -13.29
N ASN A 123 -16.16 -10.43 -12.38
CA ASN A 123 -16.38 -10.14 -10.95
C ASN A 123 -15.60 -11.15 -10.09
N PHE A 124 -15.61 -10.91 -8.78
CA PHE A 124 -15.06 -11.83 -7.80
C PHE A 124 -16.22 -12.46 -7.01
N THR A 125 -16.23 -13.77 -6.87
CA THR A 125 -17.17 -14.52 -6.05
C THR A 125 -16.44 -15.10 -4.84
N MET A 126 -17.17 -15.29 -3.74
CA MET A 126 -16.59 -15.74 -2.47
C MET A 126 -16.15 -17.21 -2.49
N ASP A 127 -16.79 -18.01 -3.34
CA ASP A 127 -16.65 -19.46 -3.43
C ASP A 127 -15.70 -19.90 -4.56
N ARG A 128 -15.72 -19.20 -5.70
CA ARG A 128 -15.01 -19.54 -6.93
C ARG A 128 -13.91 -18.54 -7.29
N GLY A 129 -13.81 -17.44 -6.56
CA GLY A 129 -12.81 -16.41 -6.83
C GLY A 129 -13.15 -15.61 -8.09
N VAL A 130 -12.18 -15.39 -8.97
CA VAL A 130 -12.39 -14.55 -10.16
C VAL A 130 -13.17 -15.30 -11.23
N VAL A 131 -14.23 -14.67 -11.74
CA VAL A 131 -15.06 -15.22 -12.83
C VAL A 131 -15.22 -14.24 -13.98
N LEU A 132 -15.23 -14.75 -15.21
CA LEU A 132 -15.55 -13.99 -16.43
C LEU A 132 -17.07 -13.96 -16.64
N THR A 133 -17.69 -12.77 -16.64
CA THR A 133 -19.14 -12.64 -16.80
C THR A 133 -19.56 -12.05 -18.14
N ASN A 134 -18.74 -11.15 -18.69
CA ASN A 134 -19.01 -10.48 -19.95
C ASN A 134 -17.76 -10.52 -20.84
N PRO A 135 -17.60 -11.60 -21.62
CA PRO A 135 -16.53 -11.73 -22.61
C PRO A 135 -16.60 -10.61 -23.67
N PHE A 136 -15.45 -10.19 -24.19
CA PHE A 136 -15.38 -9.28 -25.32
C PHE A 136 -15.77 -9.98 -26.63
N GLU A 137 -16.15 -9.19 -27.65
CA GLU A 137 -16.65 -9.70 -28.94
C GLU A 137 -15.72 -10.70 -29.65
N ASN A 138 -14.41 -10.61 -29.38
CA ASN A 138 -13.39 -11.47 -29.94
C ASN A 138 -13.14 -12.77 -29.14
N VAL A 139 -13.93 -13.02 -28.10
CA VAL A 139 -13.89 -14.24 -27.29
C VAL A 139 -15.13 -15.08 -27.62
N PRO A 140 -14.98 -16.35 -28.04
CA PRO A 140 -16.09 -17.20 -28.49
C PRO A 140 -16.94 -17.75 -27.33
N MET A 141 -17.30 -16.90 -26.37
CA MET A 141 -18.12 -17.23 -25.19
C MET A 141 -19.23 -16.18 -25.05
N GLU A 142 -20.42 -16.60 -24.63
CA GLU A 142 -21.54 -15.67 -24.38
C GLU A 142 -21.44 -15.05 -22.98
N ALA A 143 -22.17 -13.95 -22.74
CA ALA A 143 -22.23 -13.36 -21.41
C ALA A 143 -23.02 -14.29 -20.46
N SER A 144 -22.49 -14.48 -19.25
CA SER A 144 -23.08 -15.34 -18.22
C SER A 144 -23.25 -14.59 -16.91
N VAL A 145 -24.44 -14.71 -16.32
CA VAL A 145 -24.76 -14.14 -15.00
C VAL A 145 -23.99 -14.88 -13.89
N GLU A 146 -23.86 -16.20 -14.02
CA GLU A 146 -23.12 -17.02 -13.06
C GLU A 146 -21.60 -16.83 -13.22
N GLY A 147 -21.15 -16.49 -14.43
CA GLY A 147 -19.76 -16.31 -14.78
C GLY A 147 -18.98 -17.63 -14.89
N TYR A 148 -17.97 -17.63 -15.75
CA TYR A 148 -17.09 -18.77 -16.01
C TYR A 148 -15.85 -18.69 -15.11
N GLU A 149 -15.44 -19.82 -14.53
CA GLU A 149 -14.20 -19.89 -13.76
C GLU A 149 -12.99 -19.77 -14.69
N LEU A 150 -11.88 -19.24 -14.17
CA LEU A 150 -10.70 -18.99 -15.01
C LEU A 150 -10.12 -20.26 -15.64
N PHE A 151 -10.22 -21.41 -14.96
CA PHE A 151 -9.76 -22.70 -15.50
C PHE A 151 -10.58 -23.13 -16.71
N GLU A 152 -11.90 -22.98 -16.66
CA GLU A 152 -12.82 -23.33 -17.75
C GLU A 152 -12.53 -22.46 -18.98
N VAL A 153 -12.37 -21.16 -18.74
CA VAL A 153 -12.02 -20.19 -19.78
C VAL A 153 -10.63 -20.47 -20.37
N ALA A 154 -9.67 -20.86 -19.53
CA ALA A 154 -8.33 -21.21 -19.97
C ALA A 154 -8.34 -22.45 -20.87
N GLU A 155 -9.05 -23.51 -20.46
CA GLU A 155 -9.18 -24.75 -21.22
C GLU A 155 -9.85 -24.52 -22.58
N GLU A 156 -10.98 -23.80 -22.59
CA GLU A 156 -11.74 -23.52 -23.81
C GLU A 156 -10.95 -22.68 -24.83
N LEU A 157 -10.15 -21.72 -24.35
CA LEU A 157 -9.40 -20.80 -25.20
C LEU A 157 -7.96 -21.24 -25.47
N GLY A 158 -7.51 -22.36 -24.89
CA GLY A 158 -6.12 -22.82 -24.95
C GLY A 158 -5.15 -21.80 -24.34
N LEU A 159 -5.57 -21.14 -23.26
CA LEU A 159 -4.78 -20.18 -22.48
C LEU A 159 -4.28 -20.84 -21.20
N PHE A 160 -3.54 -20.06 -20.41
CA PHE A 160 -3.03 -20.54 -19.13
C PHE A 160 -3.66 -19.76 -17.99
N GLU A 161 -4.26 -20.49 -17.05
CA GLU A 161 -4.75 -19.94 -15.79
C GLU A 161 -3.63 -19.64 -14.81
N ASP A 162 -2.65 -20.54 -14.71
CA ASP A 162 -1.54 -20.42 -13.77
C ASP A 162 -0.41 -19.54 -14.30
N PHE A 163 0.30 -18.90 -13.37
CA PHE A 163 1.42 -18.04 -13.68
C PHE A 163 2.69 -18.84 -13.97
N PHE A 164 2.96 -19.13 -15.25
CA PHE A 164 4.11 -19.95 -15.68
C PHE A 164 4.22 -21.26 -14.89
N ASP A 165 5.41 -21.84 -14.84
CA ASP A 165 5.70 -23.06 -14.08
C ASP A 165 5.97 -22.70 -12.61
N GLU A 166 5.08 -21.93 -11.97
CA GLU A 166 5.26 -21.45 -10.59
C GLU A 166 5.47 -22.59 -9.57
N PHE A 167 4.93 -23.78 -9.86
CA PHE A 167 5.17 -24.99 -9.07
C PHE A 167 6.57 -25.61 -9.25
N ASP A 168 7.22 -25.36 -10.39
CA ASP A 168 8.58 -25.81 -10.70
C ASP A 168 9.62 -24.69 -10.57
N ALA A 169 9.18 -23.45 -10.35
CA ALA A 169 10.06 -22.32 -10.07
C ALA A 169 10.90 -22.68 -8.83
N PRO A 170 12.24 -22.48 -8.89
CA PRO A 170 13.11 -22.87 -7.78
C PRO A 170 12.56 -22.28 -6.49
N GLU A 171 12.32 -23.15 -5.50
CA GLU A 171 11.88 -22.73 -4.17
C GLU A 171 12.80 -21.61 -3.74
N MET A 172 12.17 -20.49 -3.42
CA MET A 172 12.82 -19.25 -3.02
C MET A 172 13.87 -19.58 -1.95
N GLU A 173 15.15 -19.29 -2.20
CA GLU A 173 16.14 -19.19 -1.12
C GLU A 173 15.76 -17.96 -0.29
N ARG A 174 14.70 -18.11 0.53
CA ARG A 174 14.36 -17.17 1.58
C ARG A 174 15.45 -17.29 2.62
N GLU A 175 16.34 -16.32 2.64
CA GLU A 175 17.31 -16.23 3.72
C GLU A 175 16.53 -15.84 4.98
N TYR A 176 16.39 -16.79 5.90
CA TYR A 176 15.78 -16.53 7.20
C TYR A 176 16.85 -16.01 8.16
N ALA A 177 16.49 -15.02 8.95
CA ALA A 177 17.29 -14.49 10.04
C ALA A 177 16.73 -15.01 11.36
N ASN A 178 17.61 -15.51 12.22
CA ASN A 178 17.28 -15.82 13.61
C ASN A 178 17.70 -14.64 14.47
N PHE A 179 16.79 -14.12 15.27
CA PHE A 179 17.02 -12.94 16.10
C PHE A 179 16.22 -13.06 17.39
N THR A 180 16.55 -12.23 18.37
CA THR A 180 15.93 -12.28 19.70
C THR A 180 15.20 -10.98 19.99
N VAL A 181 13.96 -11.06 20.45
CA VAL A 181 13.16 -9.91 20.89
C VAL A 181 12.71 -10.14 22.33
N ASN A 182 13.07 -9.26 23.26
CA ASN A 182 12.74 -9.38 24.69
C ASN A 182 13.18 -10.73 25.32
N GLY A 183 14.19 -11.38 24.76
CA GLY A 183 14.68 -12.69 25.20
C GLY A 183 14.00 -13.89 24.51
N GLU A 184 13.02 -13.67 23.65
CA GLU A 184 12.37 -14.70 22.84
C GLU A 184 13.03 -14.81 21.47
N GLU A 185 13.38 -16.03 21.03
CA GLU A 185 13.92 -16.27 19.70
C GLU A 185 12.80 -16.25 18.66
N LEU A 186 13.01 -15.45 17.61
CA LEU A 186 12.12 -15.34 16.46
C LEU A 186 12.90 -15.64 15.17
N THR A 187 12.18 -16.19 14.21
CA THR A 187 12.69 -16.44 12.87
C THR A 187 11.78 -15.73 11.88
N ALA A 188 12.38 -14.89 11.03
CA ALA A 188 11.65 -14.22 9.96
C ALA A 188 12.54 -14.11 8.73
N GLU A 189 11.92 -13.88 7.58
CA GLU A 189 12.65 -13.58 6.36
C GLU A 189 13.53 -12.32 6.57
N LYS A 190 14.81 -12.45 6.24
CA LYS A 190 15.80 -11.39 6.38
C LYS A 190 15.39 -10.17 5.56
N GLY A 191 15.51 -8.99 6.14
CA GLY A 191 15.11 -7.74 5.48
C GLY A 191 13.65 -7.33 5.72
N ARG A 192 12.78 -8.21 6.25
CA ARG A 192 11.42 -7.82 6.62
C ARG A 192 11.42 -6.72 7.69
N ASN A 193 10.34 -5.95 7.73
CA ASN A 193 10.17 -4.86 8.69
C ASN A 193 10.07 -5.41 10.13
N LEU A 194 10.93 -4.93 11.03
CA LEU A 194 10.95 -5.39 12.42
C LEU A 194 9.62 -5.17 13.13
N LEU A 195 8.95 -4.03 12.92
CA LEU A 195 7.66 -3.74 13.56
C LEU A 195 6.59 -4.76 13.13
N THR A 196 6.45 -4.99 11.83
CA THR A 196 5.50 -5.98 11.28
C THR A 196 5.77 -7.37 11.83
N VAL A 197 7.03 -7.81 11.83
CA VAL A 197 7.40 -9.14 12.34
C VAL A 197 7.09 -9.27 13.84
N CYS A 198 7.35 -8.23 14.63
CA CYS A 198 6.99 -8.24 16.05
C CYS A 198 5.47 -8.36 16.25
N GLU A 199 4.66 -7.62 15.48
CA GLU A 199 3.20 -7.65 15.61
C GLU A 199 2.59 -8.99 15.19
N GLU A 200 3.10 -9.60 14.12
CA GLU A 200 2.71 -10.95 13.68
C GLU A 200 3.00 -12.02 14.75
N ASN A 201 4.01 -11.79 15.60
CA ASN A 201 4.37 -12.66 16.72
C ASN A 201 3.75 -12.20 18.06
N GLY A 202 2.76 -11.29 18.04
CA GLY A 202 2.04 -10.84 19.23
C GLY A 202 2.79 -9.85 20.12
N ILE A 203 3.94 -9.33 19.68
CA ILE A 203 4.73 -8.33 20.39
C ILE A 203 4.25 -6.92 19.98
N GLU A 204 3.39 -6.32 20.80
CA GLU A 204 2.83 -4.98 20.52
C GLU A 204 3.86 -3.88 20.77
N ILE A 205 4.30 -3.19 19.70
CA ILE A 205 5.16 -2.01 19.78
C ILE A 205 4.31 -0.76 19.51
N PRO A 206 4.27 0.22 20.44
CA PRO A 206 3.48 1.45 20.25
C PRO A 206 3.87 2.21 18.97
N HIS A 207 2.89 2.57 18.14
CA HIS A 207 3.14 3.34 16.92
C HIS A 207 1.92 4.20 16.55
N LEU A 208 2.14 5.30 15.81
CA LEU A 208 1.07 6.22 15.35
C LEU A 208 1.19 6.59 13.86
N CYS A 209 2.39 6.50 13.28
CA CYS A 209 2.62 6.84 11.88
C CYS A 209 2.79 5.62 10.99
N PHE A 210 2.93 4.42 11.55
CA PHE A 210 3.09 3.19 10.78
C PHE A 210 1.72 2.60 10.46
N ASP A 211 1.55 2.05 9.27
CA ASP A 211 0.35 1.33 8.82
C ASP A 211 0.86 0.21 7.92
N GLU A 212 0.24 -0.97 7.98
CA GLU A 212 0.74 -2.16 7.26
C GLU A 212 0.72 -1.99 5.74
N GLU A 213 -0.19 -1.16 5.22
CA GLU A 213 -0.31 -0.87 3.79
C GLU A 213 0.60 0.28 3.33
N LEU A 214 1.35 0.92 4.25
CA LEU A 214 2.15 2.11 3.96
C LEU A 214 3.64 1.91 4.27
N THR A 215 4.47 2.63 3.52
CA THR A 215 5.91 2.66 3.76
C THR A 215 6.22 3.26 5.16
N GLY A 216 7.13 2.60 5.88
CA GLY A 216 7.60 3.04 7.20
C GLY A 216 8.36 4.36 7.13
N ALA A 217 7.90 5.36 7.89
CA ALA A 217 8.43 6.72 7.80
C ALA A 217 9.22 7.21 9.04
N GLY A 218 9.13 6.52 10.17
CA GLY A 218 9.89 6.88 11.38
C GLY A 218 9.57 8.26 11.97
N VAL A 219 8.38 8.82 11.67
CA VAL A 219 8.02 10.20 12.05
C VAL A 219 7.66 10.31 13.53
N CYS A 220 6.73 9.47 14.01
CA CYS A 220 6.18 9.62 15.35
C CYS A 220 7.12 9.20 16.49
N ARG A 221 8.17 8.41 16.19
CA ARG A 221 9.14 7.88 17.17
C ARG A 221 8.54 7.09 18.34
N MET A 222 7.28 6.67 18.26
CA MET A 222 6.67 5.81 19.28
C MET A 222 7.24 4.38 19.25
N CYS A 223 7.62 3.90 18.07
CA CYS A 223 8.14 2.55 17.84
C CYS A 223 9.65 2.43 18.06
N LEU A 224 10.25 3.34 18.82
CA LEU A 224 11.66 3.24 19.18
C LEU A 224 11.89 1.95 19.98
N VAL A 225 12.96 1.25 19.63
CA VAL A 225 13.46 0.03 20.28
C VAL A 225 14.96 0.14 20.50
N LYS A 226 15.47 -0.63 21.46
CA LYS A 226 16.91 -0.78 21.66
C LYS A 226 17.39 -2.01 20.91
N ILE A 227 18.47 -1.85 20.16
CA ILE A 227 19.13 -2.94 19.47
C ILE A 227 20.54 -3.05 20.04
N LYS A 228 20.93 -4.24 20.50
CA LYS A 228 22.26 -4.45 21.09
C LYS A 228 23.35 -4.10 20.07
N GLY A 229 24.32 -3.28 20.50
CA GLY A 229 25.39 -2.79 19.64
C GLY A 229 25.03 -1.54 18.82
N ALA A 230 23.76 -1.15 18.74
CA ALA A 230 23.37 0.13 18.16
C ALA A 230 23.68 1.27 19.14
N ARG A 231 24.18 2.39 18.62
CA ARG A 231 24.50 3.58 19.41
C ARG A 231 23.25 4.32 19.89
N ASP A 232 22.25 4.41 19.02
CA ASP A 232 21.03 5.17 19.24
C ASP A 232 19.80 4.27 19.17
N LEU A 233 18.68 4.72 19.75
CA LEU A 233 17.38 4.05 19.65
C LEU A 233 16.93 3.99 18.19
N GLN A 234 16.53 2.82 17.72
CA GLN A 234 16.14 2.60 16.33
C GLN A 234 14.62 2.56 16.20
N PRO A 235 14.02 3.20 15.18
CA PRO A 235 12.59 3.09 14.92
C PRO A 235 12.28 1.73 14.28
N ALA A 236 11.56 0.85 14.98
CA ALA A 236 11.26 -0.49 14.48
C ALA A 236 10.56 -0.49 13.10
N CYS A 237 9.74 0.53 12.83
CA CYS A 237 9.03 0.66 11.55
C CYS A 237 9.94 0.93 10.35
N CYS A 238 11.22 1.23 10.53
CA CYS A 238 12.20 1.46 9.46
C CYS A 238 13.41 0.53 9.58
N THR A 239 13.39 -0.42 10.52
CA THR A 239 14.51 -1.32 10.77
C THR A 239 14.23 -2.66 10.08
N PRO A 240 15.08 -3.10 9.15
CA PRO A 240 15.00 -4.46 8.62
C PRO A 240 15.53 -5.48 9.63
N VAL A 241 14.91 -6.66 9.67
CA VAL A 241 15.38 -7.81 10.46
C VAL A 241 16.70 -8.32 9.89
N SER A 242 17.67 -8.58 10.76
CA SER A 242 18.97 -9.18 10.42
C SER A 242 19.32 -10.31 11.38
N ASP A 243 20.15 -11.25 10.92
CA ASP A 243 20.58 -12.39 11.72
C ASP A 243 21.39 -11.95 12.95
N GLY A 244 21.16 -12.63 14.08
CA GLY A 244 21.80 -12.35 15.37
C GLY A 244 21.39 -11.02 16.03
N MET A 245 20.35 -10.35 15.53
CA MET A 245 19.87 -9.10 16.13
C MET A 245 19.26 -9.38 17.52
N GLU A 246 19.60 -8.57 18.53
CA GLU A 246 18.98 -8.63 19.85
C GLU A 246 18.24 -7.30 20.12
N VAL A 247 16.91 -7.38 20.28
CA VAL A 247 16.02 -6.23 20.39
C VAL A 247 15.32 -6.21 21.74
N VAL A 248 15.25 -5.04 22.36
CA VAL A 248 14.39 -4.76 23.52
C VAL A 248 13.33 -3.76 23.10
N THR A 249 12.05 -4.16 23.20
CA THR A 249 10.92 -3.33 22.76
C THR A 249 10.28 -2.54 23.91
N GLU A 250 10.53 -2.94 25.15
CA GLU A 250 10.00 -2.26 26.33
C GLU A 250 11.03 -2.23 27.47
N ASP A 251 11.28 -1.03 27.98
CA ASP A 251 12.01 -0.78 29.21
C ASP A 251 11.66 0.60 29.79
N GLU A 252 12.26 0.95 30.93
CA GLU A 252 11.99 2.22 31.61
C GLU A 252 12.40 3.44 30.77
N GLU A 253 13.52 3.37 30.04
CA GLU A 253 14.03 4.47 29.22
C GLU A 253 13.16 4.71 27.98
N LEU A 254 12.80 3.66 27.25
CA LEU A 254 11.88 3.69 26.12
C LEU A 254 10.53 4.25 26.53
N ASN A 255 9.98 3.76 27.66
CA ASN A 255 8.71 4.23 28.18
C ASN A 255 8.79 5.69 28.69
N HIS A 256 9.94 6.14 29.18
CA HIS A 256 10.18 7.55 29.49
C HIS A 256 10.09 8.43 28.23
N TYR A 257 10.81 8.07 27.16
CA TYR A 257 10.76 8.82 25.89
C TYR A 257 9.36 8.78 25.25
N ARG A 258 8.68 7.63 25.25
CA ARG A 258 7.30 7.50 24.72
C ARG A 258 6.32 8.42 25.44
N ARG A 259 6.43 8.56 26.77
CA ARG A 259 5.61 9.52 27.55
C ARG A 259 5.88 10.96 27.12
N ILE A 260 7.14 11.35 26.98
CA ILE A 260 7.51 12.71 26.53
C ILE A 260 6.98 12.97 25.12
N ILE A 261 7.14 12.02 24.19
CA ILE A 261 6.65 12.14 22.81
C ILE A 261 5.13 12.35 22.81
N LEU A 262 4.38 11.55 23.57
CA LEU A 262 2.94 11.68 23.65
C LEU A 262 2.50 13.02 24.25
N GLU A 263 3.19 13.52 25.28
CA GLU A 263 2.92 14.86 25.82
C GLU A 263 3.18 15.96 24.79
N LEU A 264 4.27 15.87 24.01
CA LEU A 264 4.57 16.82 22.94
C LEU A 264 3.54 16.77 21.82
N VAL A 265 3.11 15.56 21.42
CA VAL A 265 2.03 15.38 20.45
C VAL A 265 0.75 16.01 20.97
N LEU A 266 0.41 15.80 22.24
CA LEU A 266 -0.77 16.38 22.88
C LEU A 266 -0.71 17.92 22.94
N ALA A 267 0.47 18.51 23.12
CA ALA A 267 0.68 19.96 23.12
C ALA A 267 0.65 20.59 21.73
N SER A 268 0.88 19.79 20.67
CA SER A 268 1.10 20.31 19.31
C SER A 268 -0.15 20.94 18.69
N ARG A 269 -1.34 20.43 19.02
CA ARG A 269 -2.63 20.88 18.50
C ARG A 269 -3.75 20.64 19.52
N ASN A 270 -4.99 21.05 19.21
CA ASN A 270 -6.12 20.96 20.12
C ASN A 270 -6.79 19.57 20.09
N HIS A 271 -6.35 18.69 20.99
CA HIS A 271 -6.90 17.34 21.16
C HIS A 271 -7.99 17.29 22.24
N ASN A 272 -9.13 17.93 22.02
CA ASN A 272 -10.29 17.80 22.92
C ASN A 272 -11.09 16.51 22.62
N CYS A 273 -10.75 15.41 23.31
CA CYS A 273 -11.40 14.11 23.08
C CYS A 273 -12.89 14.08 23.43
N LEU A 274 -13.38 14.92 24.34
CA LEU A 274 -14.78 14.90 24.80
C LEU A 274 -15.77 15.29 23.70
N THR A 275 -15.36 16.18 22.80
CA THR A 275 -16.19 16.67 21.68
C THR A 275 -15.77 16.07 20.34
N CYS A 276 -14.81 15.14 20.33
CA CYS A 276 -14.28 14.54 19.12
C CYS A 276 -15.14 13.34 18.68
N SER A 277 -15.50 13.29 17.39
CA SER A 277 -16.25 12.17 16.78
C SER A 277 -15.52 10.82 16.91
N LYS A 278 -14.17 10.82 16.87
CA LYS A 278 -13.32 9.64 17.17
C LYS A 278 -12.98 9.44 18.65
N GLY A 279 -13.36 10.37 19.53
CA GLY A 279 -13.07 10.32 20.97
C GLY A 279 -14.11 9.56 21.80
N ILE A 280 -15.28 9.30 21.19
CA ILE A 280 -16.30 8.41 21.74
C ILE A 280 -15.88 6.96 21.43
N PRO A 281 -15.88 6.05 22.42
CA PRO A 281 -15.64 4.63 22.16
C PRO A 281 -16.82 4.07 21.35
N ASN A 282 -16.76 4.23 20.03
CA ASN A 282 -17.63 3.55 19.10
C ASN A 282 -16.89 2.29 18.58
N PRO A 283 -17.61 1.20 18.27
CA PRO A 283 -17.01 -0.07 17.86
C PRO A 283 -16.38 -0.07 16.46
N MET A 284 -16.48 1.02 15.70
CA MET A 284 -16.08 1.14 14.30
C MET A 284 -14.83 2.01 14.09
N PHE A 285 -14.51 2.96 14.98
CA PHE A 285 -13.30 3.79 14.90
C PHE A 285 -12.83 4.26 16.29
N SER A 286 -11.74 3.67 16.81
CA SER A 286 -11.08 4.15 18.03
C SER A 286 -9.87 5.04 17.70
N CYS A 287 -9.70 6.16 18.41
CA CYS A 287 -8.53 7.03 18.25
C CYS A 287 -7.26 6.35 18.78
N GLU A 288 -6.28 6.09 17.92
CA GLU A 288 -5.02 5.44 18.29
C GLU A 288 -4.21 6.29 19.28
N LEU A 289 -4.20 7.61 19.12
CA LEU A 289 -3.55 8.52 20.07
C LEU A 289 -4.16 8.39 21.46
N GLN A 290 -5.49 8.34 21.57
CA GLN A 290 -6.18 8.18 22.85
C GLN A 290 -5.87 6.82 23.48
N LYS A 291 -5.80 5.73 22.68
CA LYS A 291 -5.39 4.40 23.15
C LYS A 291 -4.01 4.45 23.79
N LEU A 292 -3.03 5.10 23.14
CA LEU A 292 -1.69 5.24 23.67
C LEU A 292 -1.62 6.15 24.91
N MET A 293 -2.35 7.26 24.93
CA MET A 293 -2.44 8.11 26.13
C MET A 293 -2.93 7.33 27.35
N ARG A 294 -3.98 6.49 27.17
CA ARG A 294 -4.47 5.61 28.24
C ARG A 294 -3.44 4.56 28.64
N LYS A 295 -2.79 3.91 27.67
CA LYS A 295 -1.73 2.91 27.93
C LYS A 295 -0.60 3.48 28.78
N PHE A 296 -0.20 4.73 28.54
CA PHE A 296 0.90 5.39 29.24
C PHE A 296 0.49 6.25 30.45
N GLY A 297 -0.82 6.35 30.75
CA GLY A 297 -1.34 7.10 31.89
C GLY A 297 -1.18 8.62 31.76
N ILE A 298 -1.29 9.16 30.56
CA ILE A 298 -1.11 10.60 30.29
C ILE A 298 -2.47 11.29 30.32
N GLU A 299 -2.70 12.09 31.35
CA GLU A 299 -3.95 12.86 31.52
C GLU A 299 -3.86 14.27 30.91
N SER A 300 -2.68 14.88 30.96
CA SER A 300 -2.44 16.23 30.45
C SER A 300 -0.98 16.40 30.00
N SER A 301 -0.74 17.40 29.15
CA SER A 301 0.60 17.79 28.74
C SER A 301 1.18 18.81 29.74
N ARG A 302 2.46 18.67 30.07
CA ARG A 302 3.23 19.69 30.81
C ARG A 302 3.65 20.87 29.93
N TYR A 303 3.57 20.71 28.62
CA TYR A 303 3.88 21.73 27.63
C TYR A 303 2.61 22.49 27.23
N GLU A 304 2.72 23.81 27.16
CA GLU A 304 1.63 24.68 26.73
C GLU A 304 1.38 24.55 25.22
N ASN A 305 0.10 24.48 24.86
CA ASN A 305 -0.30 24.57 23.46
C ASN A 305 -0.29 26.03 23.02
N THR A 306 0.63 26.37 22.12
CA THR A 306 0.79 27.71 21.54
C THR A 306 0.20 27.83 20.14
N SER A 307 -0.47 26.79 19.64
CA SER A 307 -1.06 26.76 18.31
C SER A 307 -2.30 27.65 18.22
N GLU A 308 -2.38 28.42 17.14
CA GLU A 308 -3.60 29.16 16.82
C GLU A 308 -4.67 28.21 16.24
N PRO A 309 -5.96 28.42 16.58
CA PRO A 309 -7.05 27.66 15.98
C PRO A 309 -7.08 27.83 14.46
N ILE A 310 -7.12 26.71 13.74
CA ILE A 310 -7.23 26.68 12.28
C ILE A 310 -8.68 26.41 11.91
N THR A 311 -9.18 27.09 10.87
CA THR A 311 -10.51 26.82 10.31
C THR A 311 -10.60 25.39 9.79
N VAL A 312 -11.65 24.67 10.21
CA VAL A 312 -11.94 23.32 9.71
C VAL A 312 -12.41 23.38 8.27
N ASP A 313 -11.83 22.57 7.40
CA ASP A 313 -12.25 22.46 6.00
C ASP A 313 -13.38 21.43 5.87
N VAL A 314 -14.58 21.94 5.61
CA VAL A 314 -15.82 21.19 5.37
C VAL A 314 -16.33 21.34 3.94
N SER A 315 -15.46 21.80 3.03
CA SER A 315 -15.81 22.08 1.63
C SER A 315 -16.20 20.83 0.87
N SER A 316 -15.46 19.73 1.04
CA SER A 316 -15.74 18.45 0.40
C SER A 316 -17.08 17.88 0.87
N PRO A 317 -17.89 17.29 -0.04
CA PRO A 317 -19.17 16.66 0.34
C PRO A 317 -18.99 15.40 1.19
N VAL A 318 -17.80 14.81 1.22
CA VAL A 318 -17.56 13.48 1.82
C VAL A 318 -16.39 13.42 2.79
N ILE A 319 -15.51 14.41 2.81
CA ILE A 319 -14.37 14.48 3.73
C ILE A 319 -14.46 15.77 4.55
N GLU A 320 -14.20 15.67 5.85
CA GLU A 320 -13.91 16.80 6.73
C GLU A 320 -12.42 16.77 7.11
N TYR A 321 -11.75 17.91 7.03
CA TYR A 321 -10.37 18.08 7.47
C TYR A 321 -10.27 19.09 8.61
N ASP A 322 -10.04 18.58 9.82
CA ASP A 322 -9.74 19.36 11.01
C ASP A 322 -8.25 19.31 11.33
N ALA A 323 -7.52 20.32 10.86
CA ALA A 323 -6.09 20.47 11.10
C ALA A 323 -5.74 20.58 12.60
N ASN A 324 -6.68 21.00 13.46
CA ASN A 324 -6.48 21.11 14.90
C ASN A 324 -6.36 19.75 15.61
N LYS A 325 -6.64 18.64 14.92
CA LYS A 325 -6.46 17.28 15.45
C LYS A 325 -5.25 16.58 14.82
N CYS A 326 -4.53 17.24 13.92
CA CYS A 326 -3.49 16.61 13.12
C CYS A 326 -2.16 16.51 13.89
N ILE A 327 -1.61 15.30 13.99
CA ILE A 327 -0.30 15.04 14.61
C ILE A 327 0.86 15.00 13.61
N LEU A 328 0.62 15.40 12.36
CA LEU A 328 1.61 15.41 11.28
C LEU A 328 2.32 14.06 11.04
N CYS A 329 1.62 12.93 11.27
CA CYS A 329 2.20 11.59 11.08
C CYS A 329 2.47 11.22 9.61
N GLY A 330 1.85 11.93 8.68
CA GLY A 330 2.01 11.73 7.23
C GLY A 330 1.35 10.47 6.66
N ARG A 331 0.60 9.69 7.45
CA ARG A 331 -0.14 8.52 6.92
C ARG A 331 -1.07 8.92 5.77
N CYS A 332 -1.81 10.02 5.91
CA CYS A 332 -2.70 10.51 4.88
C CYS A 332 -1.97 10.88 3.58
N VAL A 333 -0.83 11.58 3.68
CA VAL A 333 0.01 11.95 2.54
C VAL A 333 0.49 10.70 1.81
N ARG A 334 1.05 9.74 2.55
CA ARG A 334 1.48 8.44 1.99
C ARG A 334 0.32 7.65 1.40
N ALA A 335 -0.83 7.54 2.06
CA ALA A 335 -1.99 6.85 1.50
C ALA A 335 -2.51 7.52 0.21
N CYS A 336 -2.45 8.85 0.12
CA CYS A 336 -2.84 9.55 -1.11
C CYS A 336 -1.87 9.28 -2.27
N GLU A 337 -0.60 9.00 -1.99
CA GLU A 337 0.44 8.68 -2.96
C GLU A 337 0.51 7.18 -3.28
N GLU A 338 0.70 6.34 -2.26
CA GLU A 338 1.01 4.91 -2.35
C GLU A 338 -0.24 4.06 -2.63
N ILE A 339 -1.37 4.36 -1.96
CA ILE A 339 -2.62 3.60 -2.10
C ILE A 339 -3.46 4.20 -3.24
N ALA A 340 -3.77 5.50 -3.16
CA ALA A 340 -4.68 6.14 -4.12
C ALA A 340 -4.02 6.59 -5.43
N GLY A 341 -2.68 6.74 -5.46
CA GLY A 341 -1.95 7.19 -6.65
C GLY A 341 -2.22 8.65 -7.07
N GLN A 342 -2.89 9.46 -6.24
CA GLN A 342 -3.35 10.81 -6.59
C GLN A 342 -2.32 11.90 -6.24
N CYS A 343 -1.57 11.73 -5.14
CA CYS A 343 -0.64 12.75 -4.62
C CYS A 343 -1.28 14.12 -4.38
N ASN A 344 -2.57 14.16 -3.98
CA ASN A 344 -3.33 15.41 -3.84
C ASN A 344 -3.09 16.14 -2.52
N ILE A 345 -2.66 15.44 -1.46
CA ILE A 345 -2.34 16.04 -0.17
C ILE A 345 -0.85 15.91 0.14
N GLY A 346 -0.27 16.96 0.73
CA GLY A 346 1.16 17.01 1.05
C GLY A 346 1.43 17.91 2.26
N PHE A 347 2.69 17.94 2.70
CA PHE A 347 3.14 18.87 3.73
C PHE A 347 3.54 20.22 3.12
N VAL A 348 3.08 21.31 3.74
CA VAL A 348 3.49 22.68 3.42
C VAL A 348 4.09 23.35 4.67
N ASN A 349 4.78 24.48 4.45
CA ASN A 349 5.55 25.21 5.47
C ASN A 349 6.70 24.37 6.07
N ARG A 350 7.27 24.84 7.19
CA ARG A 350 8.40 24.20 7.89
C ARG A 350 8.31 24.41 9.40
N GLY A 351 8.95 23.54 10.17
CA GLY A 351 9.01 23.66 11.63
C GLY A 351 7.63 23.53 12.27
N SER A 352 7.35 24.35 13.27
CA SER A 352 6.05 24.41 13.97
C SER A 352 4.88 24.79 13.05
N ASP A 353 5.17 25.48 11.94
CA ASP A 353 4.14 25.98 11.01
C ASP A 353 3.73 24.91 9.98
N THR A 354 4.34 23.72 10.05
CA THR A 354 4.03 22.61 9.14
C THR A 354 2.57 22.19 9.25
N MET A 355 1.92 22.02 8.10
CA MET A 355 0.55 21.51 8.02
C MET A 355 0.38 20.61 6.80
N VAL A 356 -0.68 19.79 6.83
CA VAL A 356 -1.12 19.05 5.64
C VAL A 356 -2.04 19.96 4.84
N ALA A 357 -1.83 20.03 3.54
CA ALA A 357 -2.61 20.85 2.63
C ALA A 357 -2.98 20.06 1.36
N ALA A 358 -4.12 20.40 0.76
CA ALA A 358 -4.58 19.84 -0.50
C ALA A 358 -4.17 20.73 -1.69
N GLY A 359 -3.74 20.11 -2.79
CA GLY A 359 -3.32 20.80 -4.01
C GLY A 359 -2.29 21.91 -3.74
N LEU A 360 -2.58 23.13 -4.21
CA LEU A 360 -1.77 24.33 -3.96
C LEU A 360 -2.24 25.09 -2.71
N ASN A 361 -2.45 24.36 -1.61
CA ASN A 361 -3.03 24.89 -0.36
C ASN A 361 -4.42 25.52 -0.57
N VAL A 362 -5.25 24.82 -1.35
CA VAL A 362 -6.65 25.15 -1.59
C VAL A 362 -7.55 24.28 -0.71
N GLN A 363 -8.84 24.61 -0.65
CA GLN A 363 -9.84 23.77 0.00
C GLN A 363 -9.98 22.42 -0.73
N MET A 364 -10.44 21.39 0.00
CA MET A 364 -10.51 20.03 -0.51
C MET A 364 -11.39 19.90 -1.77
N ASP A 365 -12.50 20.64 -1.85
CA ASP A 365 -13.40 20.67 -3.03
C ASP A 365 -12.80 21.33 -4.29
N GLN A 366 -11.85 22.23 -4.09
CA GLN A 366 -11.11 22.93 -5.15
C GLN A 366 -9.85 22.17 -5.59
N SER A 367 -9.49 21.10 -4.88
CA SER A 367 -8.34 20.26 -5.18
C SER A 367 -8.69 19.15 -6.18
N ALA A 368 -7.70 18.39 -6.64
CA ALA A 368 -7.89 17.22 -7.50
C ALA A 368 -8.30 15.96 -6.71
N CYS A 369 -8.89 16.13 -5.52
CA CYS A 369 -9.27 15.02 -4.66
C CYS A 369 -10.35 14.14 -5.32
N ALA A 370 -10.03 12.87 -5.55
CA ALA A 370 -10.97 11.88 -6.09
C ALA A 370 -11.97 11.33 -5.06
N ALA A 371 -11.99 11.85 -3.83
CA ALA A 371 -12.92 11.43 -2.77
C ALA A 371 -12.85 9.92 -2.39
N CYS A 372 -11.72 9.24 -2.66
CA CYS A 372 -11.55 7.81 -2.40
C CYS A 372 -11.42 7.40 -0.93
N MET A 373 -11.36 8.36 0.00
CA MET A 373 -11.26 8.14 1.45
C MET A 373 -10.04 7.36 1.97
N ALA A 374 -9.06 7.01 1.13
CA ALA A 374 -7.83 6.33 1.56
C ALA A 374 -7.13 7.09 2.72
N CYS A 375 -7.07 8.42 2.63
CA CYS A 375 -6.48 9.27 3.66
C CYS A 375 -7.28 9.34 4.98
N VAL A 376 -8.60 9.13 4.92
CA VAL A 376 -9.50 9.10 6.07
C VAL A 376 -9.34 7.78 6.83
N ASN A 377 -9.26 6.67 6.11
CA ASN A 377 -9.15 5.33 6.67
C ASN A 377 -7.88 5.16 7.52
N VAL A 378 -6.74 5.68 7.04
CA VAL A 378 -5.46 5.57 7.75
C VAL A 378 -5.23 6.65 8.83
N CYS A 379 -6.16 7.59 9.03
CA CYS A 379 -5.94 8.72 9.93
C CYS A 379 -6.07 8.32 11.43
N PRO A 380 -4.99 8.38 12.24
CA PRO A 380 -5.00 7.85 13.60
C PRO A 380 -5.79 8.72 14.60
N THR A 381 -5.97 10.01 14.30
CA THR A 381 -6.54 10.99 15.25
C THR A 381 -7.89 11.56 14.84
N GLY A 382 -8.36 11.27 13.61
CA GLY A 382 -9.58 11.87 13.07
C GLY A 382 -9.42 13.32 12.64
N ALA A 383 -8.19 13.75 12.34
CA ALA A 383 -7.94 15.01 11.64
C ALA A 383 -8.54 14.99 10.23
N LEU A 384 -8.46 13.85 9.55
CA LEU A 384 -9.28 13.55 8.38
C LEU A 384 -10.35 12.56 8.84
N SER A 385 -11.59 12.92 8.59
CA SER A 385 -12.76 12.08 8.87
C SER A 385 -13.72 12.12 7.70
N GLU A 386 -14.60 11.14 7.64
CA GLU A 386 -15.76 11.23 6.77
C GLU A 386 -16.56 12.48 7.16
N ARG A 387 -17.18 13.13 6.17
CA ARG A 387 -18.17 14.18 6.43
C ARG A 387 -19.42 13.49 6.93
N VAL A 388 -19.39 13.24 8.23
CA VAL A 388 -20.40 12.53 8.99
C VAL A 388 -21.75 13.29 8.88
N ILE A 389 -22.74 12.66 8.24
CA ILE A 389 -24.17 13.00 8.38
C ILE A 389 -24.72 12.50 9.74
N HIS A 390 -23.91 11.77 10.52
CA HIS A 390 -24.28 11.16 11.81
C HIS A 390 -24.45 12.17 12.94
N PHE A 391 -25.58 12.87 12.96
CA PHE A 391 -26.33 13.26 14.18
C PHE A 391 -27.84 13.44 13.89
N ILE A 392 -28.32 13.01 12.71
CA ILE A 392 -29.75 13.04 12.35
C ILE A 392 -30.38 11.68 12.72
N GLY A 393 -30.48 11.36 14.00
CA GLY A 393 -31.24 10.17 14.44
C GLY A 393 -30.91 9.69 15.85
N LYS A 394 -31.95 9.44 16.65
CA LYS A 394 -31.82 9.10 18.08
C LYS A 394 -31.40 7.66 18.37
N ASP A 395 -31.43 6.74 17.40
CA ASP A 395 -31.23 5.30 17.61
C ASP A 395 -30.59 4.61 16.39
N TRP A 396 -29.43 5.08 15.95
CA TRP A 396 -28.75 4.45 14.80
C TRP A 396 -27.97 3.19 15.24
N LYS A 397 -27.93 2.19 14.35
CA LYS A 397 -27.08 0.99 14.48
C LYS A 397 -26.23 0.84 13.22
N PRO A 398 -24.91 0.64 13.33
CA PRO A 398 -24.10 0.32 12.16
C PRO A 398 -24.54 -1.04 11.61
N VAL A 399 -24.89 -1.08 10.33
CA VAL A 399 -25.12 -2.32 9.59
C VAL A 399 -24.01 -2.40 8.56
N LYS A 400 -23.19 -3.45 8.62
CA LYS A 400 -22.22 -3.72 7.58
C LYS A 400 -22.99 -4.25 6.38
N VAL A 401 -23.23 -3.39 5.40
CA VAL A 401 -23.83 -3.75 4.12
C VAL A 401 -22.68 -3.79 3.12
N TYR A 402 -22.47 -4.94 2.50
CA TYR A 402 -21.58 -5.02 1.35
C TYR A 402 -22.32 -4.37 0.18
N ALA A 403 -21.63 -3.62 -0.67
CA ALA A 403 -22.26 -3.02 -1.83
C ALA A 403 -22.87 -4.14 -2.70
N ASP A 404 -24.20 -4.24 -2.71
CA ASP A 404 -24.91 -5.04 -3.68
C ASP A 404 -24.76 -4.34 -5.03
N TYR A 405 -23.91 -4.89 -5.89
CA TYR A 405 -23.76 -4.44 -7.28
C TYR A 405 -24.89 -4.96 -8.18
N ALA A 406 -26.02 -5.35 -7.58
CA ALA A 406 -27.19 -5.91 -8.23
C ALA A 406 -28.36 -4.92 -8.14
N GLU A 407 -28.31 -3.85 -8.93
CA GLU A 407 -29.47 -3.12 -9.48
C GLU A 407 -29.03 -2.15 -10.59
#